data_AF-A0A969F451-F1
#
_entry.id   AF-A0A969F451-F1
#
_cell.length_a   1.000
_cell.length_b   1.000
_cell.length_c   1.000
_cell.angle_alpha   90.00
_cell.angle_beta   90.00
_cell.angle_gamma   90.00
#
_symmetry.space_group_name_H-M   'P 1'
#
loop_
_entity.id
_entity.type
_entity.pdbx_description
1 polymer ?
#
loop_
_entity_poly.entity_id
_entity_poly.type
_entity_poly.pdbx_seq_one_letter_code
_entity_poly.pdbx_strand_id
1 'polypeptide(L)'
;MRIAVVRPNGSPLVTPIWFLHEDGAIYFTPRARSEWFDCLRHDARVALCIDEQPLPYRKVIVEGRAELVYDVGNDDRWREQYRRIASRYVPPAAADAYVRNTINEPRGLYRVRLDSATVRTWRMPLTDEPQEGIWHSRYYQDPAITFEQ
;
A
#
# COMPACT_ATOMS: atom_id res chain seq x y z
N MET A 1 -0.88 -2.18 -4.94
CA MET A 1 -1.44 -1.43 -3.79
C MET A 1 -1.98 -0.11 -4.29
N ARG A 2 -3.01 0.43 -3.65
CA ARG A 2 -3.43 1.82 -3.82
C ARG A 2 -3.06 2.59 -2.56
N ILE A 3 -2.34 3.70 -2.72
CA ILE A 3 -2.00 4.60 -1.62
C ILE A 3 -2.85 5.86 -1.74
N ALA A 4 -3.49 6.26 -0.66
CA ALA A 4 -4.12 7.57 -0.51
C ALA A 4 -3.19 8.48 0.30
N VAL A 5 -2.96 9.69 -0.20
CA VAL A 5 -2.21 10.78 0.47
C VAL A 5 -3.08 12.03 0.58
N VAL A 6 -2.69 12.96 1.44
CA VAL A 6 -3.42 14.21 1.67
C VAL A 6 -2.81 15.35 0.85
N ARG A 7 -3.60 15.97 -0.03
CA ARG A 7 -3.19 17.20 -0.73
C ARG A 7 -3.16 18.40 0.21
N PRO A 8 -2.45 19.50 -0.12
CA PRO A 8 -2.44 20.71 0.70
C PRO A 8 -3.83 21.31 0.98
N ASN A 9 -4.80 21.11 0.08
CA ASN A 9 -6.19 21.55 0.28
C ASN A 9 -7.04 20.55 1.11
N GLY A 10 -6.43 19.52 1.68
CA GLY A 10 -7.08 18.47 2.47
C GLY A 10 -7.75 17.36 1.66
N SER A 11 -7.86 17.48 0.33
CA SER A 11 -8.49 16.43 -0.49
C SER A 11 -7.57 15.20 -0.67
N PRO A 12 -8.13 13.99 -0.83
CA PRO A 12 -7.34 12.78 -1.03
C PRO A 12 -6.82 12.68 -2.47
N LEU A 13 -5.60 12.18 -2.63
CA LEU A 13 -5.04 11.72 -3.90
C LEU A 13 -4.74 10.22 -3.78
N VAL A 14 -5.35 9.41 -4.67
CA VAL A 14 -5.16 7.95 -4.68
C VAL A 14 -4.31 7.54 -5.88
N THR A 15 -3.21 6.82 -5.64
CA THR A 15 -2.27 6.38 -6.68
C THR A 15 -2.04 4.86 -6.61
N PRO A 16 -2.17 4.10 -7.71
CA PRO A 16 -1.79 2.70 -7.75
C PRO A 16 -0.27 2.55 -7.88
N ILE A 17 0.34 1.73 -7.03
CA ILE A 17 1.78 1.52 -6.98
C ILE A 17 2.19 0.08 -6.63
N TRP A 18 3.43 -0.25 -6.99
CA TRP A 18 4.16 -1.42 -6.50
C TRP A 18 4.70 -1.18 -5.09
N PHE A 19 4.83 -2.24 -4.30
CA PHE A 19 5.33 -2.17 -2.93
C PHE A 19 6.12 -3.44 -2.55
N LEU A 20 6.83 -3.36 -1.43
CA LEU A 20 7.46 -4.50 -0.78
C LEU A 20 7.03 -4.53 0.70
N HIS A 21 6.71 -5.71 1.21
CA HIS A 21 6.53 -5.94 2.63
C HIS A 21 7.77 -6.67 3.15
N GLU A 22 8.49 -6.04 4.08
CA GLU A 22 9.74 -6.54 4.66
C GLU A 22 9.93 -5.88 6.03
N ASP A 23 10.52 -6.58 7.00
CA ASP A 23 10.87 -6.04 8.33
C ASP A 23 9.72 -5.33 9.07
N GLY A 24 8.49 -5.86 8.94
CA GLY A 24 7.30 -5.29 9.58
C GLY A 24 6.86 -3.94 9.00
N ALA A 25 7.29 -3.59 7.79
CA ALA A 25 6.93 -2.35 7.12
C ALA A 25 6.55 -2.55 5.64
N ILE A 26 5.72 -1.65 5.13
CA ILE A 26 5.37 -1.56 3.71
C ILE A 26 6.21 -0.47 3.07
N TYR A 27 7.12 -0.86 2.19
CA TYR A 27 8.02 0.02 1.44
C TYR A 27 7.44 0.35 0.06
N PHE A 28 7.58 1.61 -0.34
CA PHE A 28 7.16 2.12 -1.65
C PHE A 28 7.99 3.32 -2.08
N THR A 29 7.88 3.69 -3.37
CA THR A 29 8.82 4.64 -3.98
C THR A 29 8.17 5.65 -4.95
N PRO A 30 7.80 6.86 -4.45
CA PRO A 30 7.39 7.98 -5.30
C PRO A 30 8.55 8.52 -6.14
N ARG A 31 8.23 8.97 -7.37
CA ARG A 31 9.18 9.73 -8.20
C ARG A 31 9.23 11.19 -7.74
N ALA A 32 10.40 11.82 -7.88
CA ALA A 32 10.66 13.19 -7.46
C ALA A 32 9.67 14.23 -8.04
N ARG A 33 9.14 14.00 -9.25
CA ARG A 33 8.21 14.91 -9.93
C ARG A 33 6.73 14.54 -9.78
N SER A 34 6.41 13.54 -8.95
CA SER A 34 5.02 13.11 -8.78
C SER A 34 4.31 13.95 -7.72
N GLU A 35 3.07 14.35 -7.99
CA GLU A 35 2.26 15.16 -7.07
C GLU A 35 2.18 14.53 -5.67
N TRP A 36 2.04 13.20 -5.59
CA TRP A 36 1.93 12.50 -4.31
C TRP A 36 3.24 12.47 -3.52
N PHE A 37 4.41 12.71 -4.14
CA PHE A 37 5.67 12.90 -3.42
C PHE A 37 5.65 14.20 -2.61
N ASP A 38 5.21 15.29 -3.23
CA ASP A 38 5.08 16.59 -2.57
C ASP A 38 3.99 16.56 -1.50
N CYS A 39 2.89 15.83 -1.75
CA CYS A 39 1.87 15.58 -0.74
C CYS A 39 2.46 14.88 0.49
N LEU A 40 3.26 13.82 0.33
CA LEU A 40 3.88 13.10 1.44
C LEU A 40 4.86 13.96 2.25
N ARG A 41 5.62 14.85 1.58
CA ARG A 41 6.51 15.78 2.26
C ARG A 41 5.74 16.82 3.08
N HIS A 42 4.59 17.26 2.57
CA HIS A 42 3.72 18.21 3.27
C HIS A 42 2.99 17.56 4.44
N ASP A 43 2.39 16.39 4.22
CA ASP A 43 1.63 15.63 5.20
C ASP A 43 1.89 14.13 5.04
N ALA A 44 2.53 13.55 6.05
CA ALA A 44 2.90 12.14 6.06
C ALA A 44 1.70 11.18 6.25
N ARG A 45 0.48 11.64 6.49
CA ARG A 45 -0.69 10.76 6.67
C ARG A 45 -1.00 10.00 5.39
N VAL A 46 -1.17 8.68 5.52
CA VAL A 46 -1.48 7.79 4.40
C VAL A 46 -2.49 6.72 4.77
N ALA A 47 -3.23 6.26 3.75
CA ALA A 47 -3.97 5.00 3.81
C ALA A 47 -3.53 4.08 2.66
N LEU A 48 -3.28 2.81 2.97
CA LEU A 48 -2.89 1.78 2.02
C LEU A 48 -4.04 0.79 1.86
N CYS A 49 -4.41 0.50 0.62
CA CYS A 49 -5.37 -0.55 0.27
C CYS A 49 -4.65 -1.60 -0.58
N ILE A 50 -4.59 -2.83 -0.06
CA ILE A 50 -3.99 -3.99 -0.72
C ILE A 50 -5.08 -5.05 -0.79
N ASP A 51 -5.51 -5.36 -1.99
CA ASP A 51 -6.55 -6.34 -2.27
C ASP A 51 -6.10 -7.29 -3.38
N GLU A 52 -6.56 -8.53 -3.29
CA GLU A 52 -6.47 -9.49 -4.38
C GLU A 52 -7.79 -9.58 -5.11
N GLN A 53 -7.76 -9.97 -6.39
CA GLN A 53 -8.97 -10.19 -7.21
C GLN A 53 -9.40 -11.66 -7.30
N PRO A 54 -8.52 -12.67 -7.25
CA PRO A 54 -8.98 -14.06 -7.21
C PRO A 54 -9.64 -14.39 -5.87
N LEU A 55 -10.68 -15.24 -5.91
CA LEU A 55 -11.20 -15.87 -4.71
C LEU A 55 -10.17 -16.86 -4.14
N PRO A 56 -10.06 -16.97 -2.81
CA PRO A 56 -10.74 -16.19 -1.77
C PRO A 56 -10.15 -14.77 -1.65
N TYR A 57 -10.98 -13.73 -1.79
CA TYR A 57 -10.53 -12.34 -1.70
C TYR A 57 -9.85 -12.08 -0.36
N ARG A 58 -8.60 -11.63 -0.38
CA ARG A 58 -7.86 -11.15 0.80
C ARG A 58 -7.65 -9.65 0.68
N LYS A 59 -7.87 -8.94 1.78
CA LYS A 59 -7.75 -7.49 1.81
C LYS A 59 -7.05 -7.02 3.08
N VAL A 60 -6.21 -6.02 2.92
CA VAL A 60 -5.49 -5.32 3.98
C VAL A 60 -5.67 -3.82 3.79
N ILE A 61 -6.13 -3.16 4.84
CA ILE A 61 -6.12 -1.70 4.97
C ILE A 61 -5.10 -1.33 6.04
N VAL A 62 -4.23 -0.38 5.73
CA VAL A 62 -3.29 0.22 6.68
C VAL A 62 -3.52 1.72 6.71
N GLU A 63 -3.72 2.29 7.89
CA GLU A 63 -3.79 3.75 8.10
C GLU A 63 -2.69 4.16 9.07
N GLY A 64 -1.89 5.15 8.67
CA GLY A 64 -0.75 5.56 9.48
C GLY A 64 -0.01 6.75 8.89
N ARG A 65 1.28 6.85 9.23
CA ARG A 65 2.19 7.88 8.70
C ARG A 65 3.31 7.24 7.90
N ALA A 66 3.62 7.79 6.74
CA ALA A 66 4.74 7.40 5.92
C ALA A 66 6.04 8.06 6.43
N GLU A 67 7.09 7.27 6.60
CA GLU A 67 8.42 7.71 6.95
C GLU A 67 9.29 7.76 5.69
N LEU A 68 9.93 8.90 5.45
CA LEU A 68 10.95 9.03 4.40
C LEU A 68 12.25 8.40 4.89
N VAL A 69 12.63 7.26 4.30
CA VAL A 69 13.83 6.50 4.67
C VAL A 69 15.06 7.03 3.94
N TYR A 70 14.92 7.27 2.62
CA TYR A 70 15.94 7.92 1.80
C TYR A 70 15.27 8.93 0.89
N ASP A 71 15.79 10.16 0.90
CA ASP A 71 15.32 11.20 -0.01
C ASP A 71 15.93 11.06 -1.41
N VAL A 72 15.31 11.74 -2.38
CA VAL A 72 15.76 11.80 -3.77
C VAL A 72 17.24 12.16 -3.86
N GLY A 73 17.98 11.48 -4.74
CA GLY A 73 19.43 11.63 -4.85
C GLY A 73 20.23 10.65 -3.98
N ASN A 74 19.56 9.85 -3.15
CA ASN A 74 20.17 8.74 -2.41
C ASN A 74 19.80 7.35 -2.98
N ASP A 75 19.26 7.32 -4.20
CA ASP A 75 18.75 6.13 -4.90
C ASP A 75 19.73 4.95 -4.92
N ASP A 76 21.03 5.22 -5.06
CA ASP A 76 22.08 4.19 -5.05
C ASP A 76 22.10 3.36 -3.76
N ARG A 77 21.75 3.96 -2.62
CA ARG A 77 21.81 3.29 -1.30
C ARG A 77 20.77 2.19 -1.13
N TRP A 78 19.69 2.24 -1.91
CA TRP A 78 18.55 1.33 -1.78
C TRP A 78 18.13 0.72 -3.13
N ARG A 79 19.03 0.77 -4.12
CA ARG A 79 18.78 0.28 -5.48
C ARG A 79 18.41 -1.21 -5.52
N GLU A 80 19.00 -2.01 -4.64
CA GLU A 80 18.63 -3.43 -4.49
C GLU A 80 17.21 -3.59 -3.96
N GLN A 81 16.78 -2.76 -3.01
CA GLN A 81 15.40 -2.77 -2.53
C GLN A 81 14.40 -2.39 -3.62
N TYR A 82 14.75 -1.43 -4.49
CA TYR A 82 13.94 -1.09 -5.66
C TYR A 82 13.82 -2.27 -6.64
N ARG A 83 14.92 -2.99 -6.90
CA ARG A 83 14.93 -4.21 -7.70
C ARG A 83 14.04 -5.30 -7.09
N ARG A 84 14.08 -5.49 -5.76
CA ARG A 84 13.22 -6.43 -5.04
C ARG A 84 11.73 -6.05 -5.11
N ILE A 85 11.41 -4.75 -5.02
CA ILE A 85 10.05 -4.26 -5.28
C ILE A 85 9.62 -4.66 -6.70
N ALA A 86 10.40 -4.31 -7.73
CA ALA A 86 10.05 -4.60 -9.12
C ALA A 86 9.89 -6.11 -9.40
N SER A 87 10.76 -6.93 -8.82
CA SER A 87 10.76 -8.39 -8.99
C SER A 87 9.53 -9.09 -8.41
N ARG A 88 8.74 -8.42 -7.56
CA ARG A 88 7.43 -8.93 -7.12
C ARG A 88 6.34 -8.85 -8.19
N TYR A 89 6.51 -7.98 -9.19
CA TYR A 89 5.45 -7.66 -10.15
C TYR A 89 5.79 -8.08 -11.58
N VAL A 90 7.08 -8.19 -11.89
CA VAL A 90 7.55 -8.58 -13.23
C VAL A 90 8.68 -9.61 -13.11
N PRO A 91 8.92 -10.43 -14.15
CA PRO A 91 10.04 -11.38 -14.15
C PRO A 91 11.39 -10.71 -13.88
N PRO A 92 12.38 -11.40 -13.29
CA PRO A 92 13.65 -10.81 -12.86
C PRO A 92 14.37 -10.00 -13.96
N ALA A 93 14.46 -10.51 -15.19
CA ALA A 93 15.08 -9.78 -16.29
C ALA A 93 14.35 -8.46 -16.63
N ALA A 94 13.02 -8.45 -16.52
CA ALA A 94 12.20 -7.26 -16.72
C ALA A 94 12.32 -6.27 -15.56
N ALA A 95 12.45 -6.76 -14.31
CA ALA A 95 12.73 -5.92 -13.16
C ALA A 95 14.06 -5.17 -13.34
N ASP A 96 15.09 -5.87 -13.81
CA ASP A 96 16.41 -5.29 -14.03
C ASP A 96 16.40 -4.24 -15.12
N ALA A 97 15.72 -4.54 -16.23
CA ALA A 97 15.50 -3.58 -17.30
C ALA A 97 14.72 -2.36 -16.78
N TYR A 98 13.68 -2.56 -15.97
CA TYR A 98 12.89 -1.47 -15.39
C TYR A 98 13.73 -0.56 -14.49
N VAL A 99 14.54 -1.12 -13.60
CA VAL A 99 15.44 -0.36 -12.72
C VAL A 99 16.47 0.41 -13.55
N ARG A 100 17.11 -0.23 -14.54
CA ARG A 100 18.09 0.44 -15.42
C ARG A 100 17.47 1.55 -16.25
N ASN A 101 16.31 1.31 -16.86
CA ASN A 101 15.64 2.27 -17.74
C ASN A 101 15.08 3.49 -16.97
N THR A 102 14.89 3.36 -15.66
CA THR A 102 14.39 4.44 -14.80
C THR A 102 15.46 4.99 -13.86
N ILE A 103 16.74 4.72 -14.12
CA ILE A 103 17.86 5.11 -13.25
C ILE A 103 18.00 6.63 -13.11
N ASN A 104 17.65 7.38 -14.16
CA ASN A 104 17.71 8.84 -14.21
C ASN A 104 16.43 9.52 -13.68
N GLU A 105 15.50 8.75 -13.12
CA GLU A 105 14.25 9.25 -12.54
C GLU A 105 14.34 9.13 -11.01
N PRO A 106 14.83 10.16 -10.30
CA PRO A 106 15.09 10.07 -8.86
C PRO A 106 13.82 9.80 -8.09
N ARG A 107 13.96 9.06 -7.00
CA ARG A 107 12.85 8.61 -6.17
C ARG A 107 13.17 8.75 -4.69
N GLY A 108 12.13 9.00 -3.91
CA GLY A 108 12.18 8.77 -2.47
C GLY A 108 11.93 7.30 -2.18
N LEU A 109 12.55 6.77 -1.12
CA LEU A 109 12.11 5.54 -0.47
C LEU A 109 11.31 5.91 0.77
N TYR A 110 10.04 5.52 0.79
CA TYR A 110 9.19 5.64 1.97
C TYR A 110 8.83 4.27 2.53
N ARG A 111 8.44 4.26 3.80
CA ARG A 111 7.80 3.12 4.44
C ARG A 111 6.63 3.52 5.33
N VAL A 112 5.73 2.58 5.60
CA VAL A 112 4.80 2.63 6.74
C VAL A 112 5.10 1.45 7.64
N ARG A 113 5.44 1.70 8.91
CA ARG A 113 5.64 0.63 9.89
C ARG A 113 4.30 0.12 10.40
N LEU A 114 4.12 -1.20 10.40
CA LEU A 114 2.85 -1.83 10.78
C LEU A 114 2.58 -1.78 12.29
N ASP A 115 3.62 -1.72 13.12
CA ASP A 115 3.51 -1.65 14.58
C ASP A 115 2.97 -0.31 15.09
N SER A 116 3.17 0.76 14.33
CA SER A 116 2.68 2.11 14.61
C SER A 116 1.42 2.49 13.84
N ALA A 117 0.90 1.58 13.00
CA ALA A 117 -0.23 1.83 12.12
C ALA A 117 -1.49 1.13 12.61
N THR A 118 -2.65 1.65 12.21
CA THR A 118 -3.90 0.88 12.32
C THR A 118 -3.98 -0.08 11.15
N VAL A 119 -3.90 -1.38 11.43
CA VAL A 119 -3.98 -2.45 10.42
C VAL A 119 -5.30 -3.17 10.55
N ARG A 120 -6.02 -3.32 9.43
CA ARG A 120 -7.26 -4.09 9.33
C ARG A 120 -7.17 -5.07 8.19
N THR A 121 -7.52 -6.32 8.46
CA THR A 121 -7.48 -7.40 7.46
C THR A 121 -8.80 -8.14 7.44
N TRP A 122 -9.20 -8.63 6.28
CA TRP A 122 -10.29 -9.60 6.16
C TRP A 122 -10.07 -10.47 4.92
N ARG A 123 -10.68 -11.65 4.94
CA ARG A 123 -10.69 -12.56 3.80
C ARG A 123 -12.01 -13.27 3.69
N MET A 124 -12.34 -13.72 2.48
CA MET A 124 -13.42 -14.69 2.31
C MET A 124 -13.06 -16.01 3.01
N PRO A 125 -14.07 -16.72 3.56
CA PRO A 125 -13.89 -18.06 4.09
C PRO A 125 -13.46 -19.02 2.99
N LEU A 126 -12.72 -20.05 3.39
CA LEU A 126 -12.35 -21.17 2.54
C LEU A 126 -13.51 -22.17 2.43
N THR A 127 -13.40 -23.15 1.53
CA THR A 127 -14.46 -24.14 1.26
C THR A 127 -14.99 -24.84 2.52
N ASP A 128 -14.14 -25.03 3.53
CA ASP A 128 -14.46 -25.76 4.75
C ASP A 128 -14.76 -24.84 5.95
N GLU A 129 -14.98 -23.53 5.72
CA GLU A 129 -15.25 -22.55 6.77
C GLU A 129 -16.70 -22.03 6.70
N PRO A 130 -17.34 -21.73 7.84
CA PRO A 130 -18.66 -21.10 7.87
C PRO A 130 -18.68 -19.78 7.09
N GLN A 131 -19.74 -19.53 6.32
CA GLN A 131 -19.93 -18.27 5.60
C GLN A 131 -20.49 -17.13 6.47
N GLU A 132 -20.81 -17.41 7.73
CA GLU A 132 -21.30 -16.42 8.69
C GLU A 132 -20.13 -15.85 9.50
N GLY A 133 -20.21 -14.57 9.88
CA GLY A 133 -19.18 -13.91 10.68
C GLY A 133 -17.92 -13.45 9.91
N ILE A 134 -17.97 -13.42 8.57
CA ILE A 134 -16.87 -12.98 7.69
C ILE A 134 -16.50 -11.51 7.95
N TRP A 135 -17.49 -10.68 8.25
CA TRP A 135 -17.31 -9.25 8.47
C TRP A 135 -17.13 -8.94 9.96
N HIS A 136 -16.39 -7.88 10.27
CA HIS A 136 -16.39 -7.34 11.63
C HIS A 136 -17.84 -7.01 12.04
N SER A 137 -18.23 -7.32 13.29
CA SER A 137 -19.60 -7.17 13.80
C SER A 137 -20.27 -5.84 13.44
N ARG A 138 -19.52 -4.73 13.52
CA ARG A 138 -19.94 -3.39 13.06
C ARG A 138 -20.54 -3.27 11.65
N TYR A 139 -20.31 -4.25 10.77
CA TYR A 139 -20.85 -4.26 9.40
C TYR A 139 -22.13 -5.07 9.26
N TYR A 140 -22.47 -5.90 10.26
CA TYR A 140 -23.76 -6.56 10.31
C TYR A 140 -24.79 -5.59 10.88
N GLN A 141 -26.00 -5.64 10.33
CA GLN A 141 -27.14 -4.94 10.94
C GLN A 141 -27.42 -5.51 12.31
N ASP A 142 -28.01 -4.69 13.18
CA ASP A 142 -28.56 -5.18 14.43
C ASP A 142 -29.57 -6.30 14.11
N PRO A 143 -29.40 -7.52 14.64
CA PRO A 143 -30.34 -8.63 14.42
C PRO A 143 -31.80 -8.28 14.78
N ALA A 144 -32.02 -7.25 15.61
CA ALA A 144 -33.34 -6.76 15.97
C ALA A 144 -34.02 -5.89 14.88
N ILE A 145 -33.29 -5.47 13.84
CA ILE A 145 -33.84 -4.67 12.73
C ILE A 145 -34.31 -5.62 11.62
N THR A 146 -35.62 -5.74 11.45
CA THR A 146 -36.26 -6.43 10.32
C THR A 146 -36.65 -5.43 9.24
N PHE A 147 -36.30 -5.71 7.98
CA PHE A 147 -36.82 -4.99 6.83
C PHE A 147 -38.00 -5.78 6.23
N GLU A 148 -39.10 -5.11 5.92
CA GLU A 148 -40.20 -5.72 5.16
C GLU A 148 -39.71 -6.07 3.75
N GLN A 149 -40.03 -7.28 3.28
CA GLN A 149 -39.68 -7.78 1.94
C GLN A 149 -40.65 -7.28 0.88
#